data_AF-A0A8T4ALZ5-F1
#
_entry.id   AF-A0A8T4ALZ5-F1
#
_cell.length_a   1.000
_cell.length_b   1.000
_cell.length_c   1.000
_cell.angle_alpha   90.00
_cell.angle_beta   90.00
_cell.angle_gamma   90.00
#
_symmetry.space_group_name_H-M   'P 1'
#
loop_
_entity.id
_entity.type
_entity.pdbx_description
1 polymer ?
#
loop_
_entity_poly.entity_id
_entity_poly.type
_entity_poly.pdbx_seq_one_letter_code
_entity_poly.pdbx_strand_id
1 'polypeptide(L)'
;MDRLKGDMPDPHNMGLIDRAIRFFVGGALIFIGVISLVVTDTVQIWQALLVLFSVYPLMTCMMGWDPVYQVLSIRTGADYGRNVTGTLPYQVDAAMSRKPQPDKDYEYDHSLTGSHH
;
A
#
# COMPACT_ATOMS: atom_id res chain seq x y z
N MET A 1 17.46 -28.94 1.54
CA MET A 1 16.60 -28.02 0.78
C MET A 1 17.19 -26.65 0.96
N ASP A 2 18.08 -26.27 0.05
CA ASP A 2 18.76 -24.98 0.11
C ASP A 2 17.74 -23.87 -0.16
N ARG A 3 17.44 -23.07 0.86
CA ARG A 3 16.64 -21.86 0.71
C ARG A 3 17.41 -20.97 -0.26
N LEU A 4 16.88 -20.77 -1.47
CA LEU A 4 17.27 -19.68 -2.36
C LEU A 4 17.03 -18.36 -1.60
N LYS A 5 18.03 -17.92 -0.83
CA LYS A 5 18.16 -16.55 -0.35
C LYS A 5 18.59 -15.70 -1.54
N GLY A 6 17.69 -15.53 -2.51
CA GLY A 6 17.79 -14.42 -3.43
C GLY A 6 17.33 -13.19 -2.67
N ASP A 7 18.16 -12.15 -2.64
CA ASP A 7 17.79 -10.81 -2.16
C ASP A 7 16.56 -10.36 -2.95
N MET A 8 15.39 -10.55 -2.35
CA MET A 8 14.14 -10.04 -2.90
C MET A 8 14.03 -8.60 -2.43
N PRO A 9 14.07 -7.61 -3.34
CA PRO A 9 13.89 -6.21 -2.97
C PRO A 9 12.55 -6.07 -2.25
N ASP A 10 12.53 -5.29 -1.16
CA ASP A 10 11.33 -5.21 -0.32
C ASP A 10 10.12 -4.77 -1.17
N PRO A 11 9.06 -5.59 -1.22
CA PRO A 11 7.90 -5.30 -2.05
C PRO A 11 7.09 -4.13 -1.49
N HIS A 12 7.38 -3.58 -0.32
CA HIS A 12 6.59 -2.49 0.25
C HIS A 12 7.21 -1.14 -0.03
N ASN A 13 6.72 -0.46 -1.06
CA ASN A 13 7.21 0.84 -1.51
C ASN A 13 6.32 2.02 -1.07
N MET A 14 5.20 1.76 -0.38
CA MET A 14 4.17 2.75 -0.14
C MET A 14 4.00 3.13 1.34
N GLY A 15 4.15 4.43 1.62
CA GLY A 15 3.96 5.01 2.95
C GLY A 15 2.49 5.21 3.36
N LEU A 16 2.27 5.53 4.63
CA LEU A 16 0.93 5.66 5.24
C LEU A 16 0.08 6.74 4.57
N ILE A 17 0.68 7.89 4.24
CA ILE A 17 -0.02 9.01 3.61
C ILE A 17 -0.50 8.61 2.22
N ASP A 18 0.33 7.93 1.42
CA ASP A 18 -0.03 7.48 0.08
C ASP A 18 -1.16 6.44 0.12
N ARG A 19 -1.10 5.51 1.08
CA ARG A 19 -2.19 4.57 1.34
C ARG A 19 -3.49 5.30 1.72
N ALA A 20 -3.42 6.29 2.61
CA ALA A 20 -4.59 7.08 3.00
C ALA A 20 -5.22 7.83 1.82
N ILE A 21 -4.40 8.49 0.99
CA ILE A 21 -4.87 9.19 -0.22
C ILE A 21 -5.58 8.20 -1.15
N ARG A 22 -4.98 7.03 -1.41
CA ARG A 22 -5.57 6.00 -2.27
C ARG A 22 -6.85 5.41 -1.70
N PHE A 23 -6.93 5.21 -0.39
CA PHE A 23 -8.17 4.79 0.26
C PHE A 23 -9.30 5.78 0.00
N PHE A 24 -9.06 7.08 0.20
CA PHE A 24 -10.08 8.09 -0.04
C PHE A 24 -10.42 8.28 -1.51
N VAL A 25 -9.43 8.27 -2.41
CA VAL A 25 -9.66 8.38 -3.86
C VAL A 25 -10.44 7.16 -4.37
N GLY A 26 -9.99 5.94 -4.04
CA GLY A 26 -10.69 4.72 -4.41
C GLY A 26 -12.09 4.63 -3.80
N GLY A 27 -12.22 4.98 -2.52
CA GLY A 27 -13.50 5.06 -1.82
C GLY A 27 -14.47 6.06 -2.45
N ALA A 28 -13.98 7.24 -2.87
CA ALA A 28 -14.80 8.23 -3.56
C ALA A 28 -15.24 7.74 -4.95
N LEU A 29 -14.35 7.11 -5.71
CA LEU A 29 -14.66 6.56 -7.04
C LEU A 29 -15.75 5.50 -6.96
N ILE A 30 -15.61 4.53 -6.04
CA ILE A 30 -16.63 3.48 -5.88
C ILE A 30 -17.94 4.05 -5.34
N PHE A 31 -17.88 4.96 -4.37
CA PHE A 31 -19.08 5.59 -3.81
C PHE A 31 -19.85 6.38 -4.87
N ILE A 32 -19.20 7.25 -5.63
CA ILE A 32 -19.84 8.05 -6.68
C ILE A 32 -20.38 7.13 -7.78
N GLY A 33 -19.60 6.13 -8.23
CA GLY A 33 -20.03 5.18 -9.25
C GLY A 33 -21.27 4.39 -8.84
N VAL A 34 -21.27 3.84 -7.62
CA VAL A 34 -22.40 3.05 -7.09
C VAL A 34 -23.62 3.92 -6.80
N ILE A 35 -23.46 5.06 -6.14
CA ILE A 35 -24.59 5.97 -5.88
C ILE A 35 -25.21 6.44 -7.20
N SER A 36 -24.39 6.76 -8.20
CA SER A 36 -24.92 7.16 -9.49
C SER A 36 -25.72 6.03 -10.15
N LEU A 37 -25.24 4.78 -10.12
CA LEU A 37 -25.98 3.62 -10.62
C LEU A 37 -27.32 3.40 -9.92
N VAL A 38 -27.40 3.68 -8.61
CA VAL A 38 -28.63 3.51 -7.82
C VAL A 38 -29.64 4.62 -8.10
N VAL A 39 -29.17 5.85 -8.34
CA VAL A 39 -30.03 7.03 -8.51
C VAL A 39 -30.49 7.21 -9.97
N THR A 40 -29.78 6.66 -10.94
CA THR A 40 -30.16 6.75 -12.36
C THR A 40 -30.81 5.47 -12.87
N ASP A 41 -31.93 5.58 -13.57
CA ASP A 41 -32.63 4.44 -14.19
C ASP A 41 -31.90 3.80 -15.38
N THR A 42 -30.78 4.39 -15.82
CA THR A 42 -29.98 3.89 -16.95
C THR A 42 -28.51 3.77 -16.57
N VAL A 43 -27.92 2.64 -16.91
CA VAL A 43 -26.49 2.39 -16.70
C VAL A 43 -25.69 3.14 -17.77
N GLN A 44 -24.91 4.13 -17.34
CA GLN A 44 -24.00 4.86 -18.21
C GLN A 44 -22.59 4.32 -18.08
N ILE A 45 -21.85 4.27 -19.20
CA ILE A 45 -20.51 3.66 -19.27
C ILE A 45 -19.55 4.28 -18.23
N TRP A 46 -19.61 5.59 -18.02
CA TRP A 46 -18.72 6.27 -17.07
C TRP A 46 -18.92 5.79 -15.63
N GLN A 47 -20.13 5.38 -15.23
CA GLN A 47 -20.41 4.87 -13.89
C GLN A 47 -19.69 3.54 -13.66
N ALA A 48 -19.75 2.65 -14.65
CA ALA A 48 -19.02 1.39 -14.63
C ALA A 48 -17.49 1.61 -14.63
N LEU A 49 -17.01 2.60 -15.40
CA LEU A 49 -15.59 2.96 -15.40
C LEU A 49 -15.12 3.50 -14.04
N LEU A 50 -15.91 4.30 -13.33
CA LEU A 50 -15.55 4.76 -11.98
C LEU A 50 -15.39 3.59 -11.01
N VAL A 51 -16.32 2.63 -11.03
CA VAL A 51 -16.22 1.43 -10.19
C VAL A 51 -14.99 0.62 -10.57
N LEU A 52 -14.73 0.39 -11.86
CA LEU A 52 -13.55 -0.34 -12.32
C LEU A 52 -12.24 0.35 -11.91
N PHE A 53 -12.14 1.67 -12.09
CA PHE A 53 -10.95 2.42 -11.73
C PHE A 53 -10.75 2.54 -10.22
N SER A 54 -11.79 2.38 -9.41
CA SER A 54 -11.66 2.33 -7.94
C SER A 54 -10.86 1.13 -7.43
N VAL A 55 -10.85 0.03 -8.19
CA VAL A 55 -10.16 -1.21 -7.80
C VAL A 55 -8.66 -0.96 -7.63
N TYR A 56 -8.04 -0.22 -8.55
CA TYR A 56 -6.59 0.02 -8.53
C TYR A 56 -6.10 0.72 -7.24
N PRO A 57 -6.58 1.92 -6.87
CA PRO A 57 -6.14 2.59 -5.64
C PRO A 57 -6.54 1.81 -4.38
N LEU A 58 -7.69 1.13 -4.35
CA LEU A 58 -8.08 0.33 -3.18
C LEU A 58 -7.17 -0.89 -2.99
N MET A 59 -6.89 -1.63 -4.06
CA MET A 59 -6.01 -2.80 -4.01
C MET A 59 -4.57 -2.42 -3.62
N THR A 60 -4.01 -1.40 -4.27
CA THR A 60 -2.65 -0.93 -3.97
C THR A 60 -2.54 -0.35 -2.56
N CYS A 61 -3.59 0.31 -2.04
CA CYS A 61 -3.67 0.72 -0.64
C CYS A 61 -3.64 -0.46 0.34
N MET A 62 -4.43 -1.50 0.08
CA MET A 62 -4.53 -2.67 0.97
C MET A 62 -3.23 -3.47 1.00
N MET A 63 -2.62 -3.69 -0.17
CA MET A 63 -1.37 -4.42 -0.30
C MET A 63 -0.18 -3.60 0.19
N GLY A 64 -0.25 -2.27 0.10
CA GLY A 64 0.87 -1.42 0.47
C GLY A 64 2.03 -1.43 -0.52
N TRP A 65 1.73 -1.84 -1.74
CA TRP A 65 2.63 -1.94 -2.87
C TRP A 65 1.95 -1.34 -4.09
N ASP A 66 2.72 -0.57 -4.86
CA ASP A 66 2.32 -0.10 -6.19
C ASP A 66 3.33 -0.57 -7.26
N PRO A 67 2.84 -1.24 -8.34
CA PRO A 67 3.69 -1.71 -9.43
C PRO A 67 4.38 -0.57 -10.21
N VAL A 68 3.71 0.55 -10.41
CA VAL A 68 4.27 1.75 -11.05
C VAL A 68 5.41 2.32 -10.20
N TYR A 69 5.23 2.38 -8.88
CA TYR A 69 6.31 2.80 -7.98
C TYR A 69 7.49 1.85 -8.03
N GLN A 70 7.25 0.54 -8.13
CA GLN A 70 8.32 -0.46 -8.30
C GLN A 70 9.10 -0.24 -9.59
N VAL A 71 8.40 -0.08 -10.72
CA VAL A 71 9.02 0.13 -12.04
C VAL A 71 9.83 1.43 -12.08
N LEU A 72 9.37 2.47 -11.37
CA LEU A 72 10.06 3.75 -11.27
C LEU A 72 11.07 3.83 -10.11
N SER A 73 11.22 2.76 -9.32
CA SER A 73 12.04 2.74 -8.11
C SER A 73 11.72 3.88 -7.12
N ILE A 74 10.44 4.25 -7.02
CA ILE A 74 9.94 5.29 -6.12
C ILE A 74 9.50 4.65 -4.81
N ARG A 75 9.86 5.28 -3.68
CA ARG A 75 9.41 4.90 -2.35
C ARG A 75 8.92 6.12 -1.58
N THR A 76 7.73 6.04 -0.99
CA THR A 76 7.06 7.17 -0.32
C THR A 76 6.97 7.03 1.20
N GLY A 77 7.50 5.94 1.77
CA GLY A 77 7.49 5.72 3.22
C GLY A 77 8.71 6.27 3.94
N ALA A 78 8.55 6.48 5.25
CA ALA A 78 9.62 6.93 6.12
C ALA A 78 10.53 5.77 6.53
N ASP A 79 11.84 6.02 6.48
CA ASP A 79 12.89 5.10 6.91
C ASP A 79 13.39 5.50 8.31
N TYR A 80 12.69 5.06 9.37
CA TYR A 80 13.09 5.35 10.77
C TYR A 80 14.21 4.41 11.26
N GLY A 81 15.29 4.27 10.50
CA GLY A 81 16.35 3.30 10.81
C GLY A 81 15.96 1.84 10.53
N ARG A 82 14.72 1.59 10.06
CA ARG A 82 14.14 0.29 9.69
C ARG A 82 13.13 0.44 8.56
N ASN A 83 12.90 -0.62 7.79
CA ASN A 83 11.81 -0.66 6.81
C ASN A 83 10.46 -0.68 7.53
N VAL A 84 9.79 0.47 7.56
CA VAL A 84 8.49 0.62 8.18
C VAL A 84 7.34 0.51 7.16
N THR A 85 7.64 0.44 5.87
CA THR A 85 6.62 0.34 4.83
C THR A 85 5.93 -1.01 4.78
N GLY A 86 6.45 -2.02 5.49
CA GLY A 86 5.97 -3.40 5.50
C GLY A 86 4.47 -3.59 5.78
N THR A 87 3.96 -3.02 6.86
CA THR A 87 2.58 -3.27 7.30
C THR A 87 1.95 -2.04 7.96
N LEU A 88 0.62 -1.94 7.92
CA LEU A 88 -0.12 -0.80 8.49
C LEU A 88 0.17 -0.57 9.98
N PRO A 89 0.21 -1.59 10.87
CA PRO A 89 0.48 -1.38 12.29
C PRO A 89 1.84 -0.70 12.53
N TYR A 90 2.87 -1.14 11.80
CA TYR A 90 4.22 -0.57 11.91
C TYR A 90 4.27 0.87 11.40
N GLN A 91 3.57 1.17 10.30
CA GLN A 91 3.45 2.54 9.78
C GLN A 91 2.75 3.48 10.76
N VAL A 92 1.69 3.01 11.42
CA VAL A 92 0.95 3.77 12.42
C VAL A 92 1.79 3.98 13.68
N ASP A 93 2.53 2.96 14.14
CA ASP A 93 3.43 3.09 15.28
C ASP A 93 4.56 4.08 15.02
N ALA A 94 5.17 4.06 13.83
CA ALA A 94 6.16 5.06 13.45
C ALA A 94 5.58 6.47 13.34
N ALA A 95 4.36 6.63 12.81
CA ALA A 95 3.68 7.92 12.78
C ALA A 95 3.40 8.45 14.21
N MET A 96 3.14 7.57 15.17
CA MET A 96 2.97 7.90 16.59
C MET A 96 4.30 8.09 17.35
N SER A 97 5.45 8.14 16.66
CA SER A 97 6.78 8.23 17.27
C SER A 97 7.12 7.09 18.23
N ARG A 98 6.42 5.95 18.13
CA ARG A 98 6.81 4.73 18.81
C ARG A 98 7.96 4.11 18.03
N LYS A 99 8.91 3.46 18.71
CA LYS A 99 9.98 2.70 18.06
C LYS A 99 9.44 1.31 17.75
N PRO A 100 9.01 1.00 16.51
CA PRO A 100 8.51 -0.32 16.18
C PRO A 100 9.60 -1.37 16.47
N GLN A 101 9.25 -2.34 17.32
CA GLN A 101 10.09 -3.49 17.60
C GLN A 101 9.60 -4.66 16.75
N PRO A 102 10.50 -5.42 16.10
CA PRO A 102 10.09 -6.65 15.42
C PRO A 102 9.50 -7.62 16.44
N ASP A 103 8.48 -8.36 16.03
CA ASP A 103 7.93 -9.44 16.85
C ASP A 103 9.03 -10.47 17.14
N LYS A 104 9.08 -10.96 18.39
CA LYS A 104 10.17 -11.77 18.93
C LYS A 104 10.43 -13.10 18.19
N ASP A 105 9.53 -13.50 17.29
CA ASP A 105 9.60 -14.75 16.52
C ASP A 105 9.59 -14.53 14.98
N TYR A 106 9.70 -13.28 14.51
CA TYR A 106 9.76 -12.98 13.07
C TYR A 106 11.22 -13.00 12.59
N GLU A 107 11.57 -13.99 11.75
CA GLU A 107 12.93 -14.19 11.20
C GLU A 107 13.32 -13.16 10.12
N TYR A 108 12.42 -12.22 9.78
CA TYR A 108 12.65 -11.23 8.73
C TYR A 108 13.36 -9.98 9.27
N ASP A 109 14.55 -9.68 8.75
CA ASP A 109 15.30 -8.50 9.17
C ASP A 109 14.69 -7.23 8.57
N HIS A 110 14.04 -6.43 9.40
CA HIS A 110 13.48 -5.13 9.03
C HIS A 110 14.51 -3.98 9.13
N SER A 111 15.81 -4.26 9.29
CA SER A 111 16.87 -3.24 9.28
C SER A 111 16.95 -2.53 7.92
N LEU A 112 17.35 -1.24 7.91
CA LEU A 112 17.59 -0.54 6.64
C LEU A 112 18.62 -1.26 5.80
N THR A 113 19.67 -1.81 6.42
CA THR A 113 20.69 -2.60 5.75
C THR A 113 20.06 -3.78 5.01
N GLY A 114 19.23 -4.60 5.65
CA GLY A 114 18.55 -5.74 5.01
C GLY A 114 17.50 -5.39 3.95
N SER A 115 16.99 -4.15 3.95
CA SER A 115 15.94 -3.69 3.02
C SER A 115 16.41 -2.84 1.84
N HIS A 116 17.70 -2.49 1.79
CA HIS A 116 18.33 -1.68 0.73
C HIS A 116 19.29 -2.48 -0.17
N HIS A 117 19.35 -3.80 -0.03
CA HIS A 117 20.19 -4.69 -0.82
C HIS A 117 19.48 -5.24 -2.05
#